data_AF-A0A1Q6ZDL7-F1
#
_entry.id   AF-A0A1Q6ZDL7-F1
#
_cell.length_a   1.000
_cell.length_b   1.000
_cell.length_c   1.000
_cell.angle_alpha   90.00
_cell.angle_beta   90.00
_cell.angle_gamma   90.00
#
_symmetry.space_group_name_H-M   'P 1'
#
loop_
_entity.id
_entity.type
_entity.pdbx_description
1 polymer ?
#
loop_
_entity_poly.entity_id
_entity_poly.type
_entity_poly.pdbx_seq_one_letter_code
_entity_poly.pdbx_strand_id
1 'polypeptide(L)'
;MIPLLLIAAYTLVGIASFAGLLHLIPRLGAAGTRIGAWLCRAPGLDLVVSVVTWIPPTVLGIVLGWRGVVGAIIGQVLGMLVWMFAHELANRKRDGPRIVTFLNRTVGRLNNHIALWVTALAVPVFIILRVAELCVYPILTPLVGLPRYRHGDWVNVSRHKFNGLVGHDLIWCLYCDWMTGVYSLGAEMLRNVESFWCPIRFASGKKCDNCKLDFPDIDGGWVPLEGTMDDVVATLQEKYSPQATARLPRDQRHPWFGHPVRTTVEAKATDVT
;
A
#
# COMPACT_ATOMS: atom_id res chain seq x y z
N MET A 1 8.23 -36.16 -13.55
CA MET A 1 8.60 -34.76 -13.25
C MET A 1 7.72 -33.84 -14.10
N ILE A 2 7.04 -32.85 -13.51
CA ILE A 2 6.24 -31.89 -14.30
C ILE A 2 7.20 -30.96 -15.07
N PRO A 3 7.07 -30.85 -16.41
CA PRO A 3 7.83 -29.90 -17.22
C PRO A 3 7.62 -28.45 -16.78
N LEU A 4 8.68 -27.64 -16.82
CA LEU A 4 8.61 -26.22 -16.47
C LEU A 4 7.55 -25.47 -17.29
N LEU A 5 7.46 -25.80 -18.58
CA LEU A 5 6.46 -25.25 -19.51
C LEU A 5 5.02 -25.55 -19.06
N LEU A 6 4.76 -26.73 -18.50
CA LEU A 6 3.42 -27.07 -18.00
C LEU A 6 3.09 -26.26 -16.74
N ILE A 7 4.03 -26.08 -15.82
CA ILE A 7 3.84 -25.22 -14.63
C ILE A 7 3.51 -23.79 -15.05
N ALA A 8 4.28 -23.23 -15.99
CA ALA A 8 4.06 -21.89 -16.52
C ALA A 8 2.70 -21.77 -17.24
N ALA A 9 2.33 -22.75 -18.06
CA ALA A 9 1.05 -22.76 -18.76
C ALA A 9 -0.15 -22.80 -17.80
N TYR A 10 -0.12 -23.69 -16.79
CA TYR A 10 -1.19 -23.75 -15.80
C TYR A 10 -1.29 -22.47 -14.98
N THR A 11 -0.15 -21.89 -14.59
CA THR A 11 -0.14 -20.63 -13.83
C THR A 11 -0.68 -19.47 -14.67
N LEU A 12 -0.28 -19.39 -15.94
CA LEU A 12 -0.80 -18.41 -16.90
C LEU A 12 -2.32 -18.51 -17.02
N VAL A 13 -2.84 -19.71 -17.28
CA VAL A 13 -4.28 -19.94 -17.44
C VAL A 13 -5.02 -19.61 -16.14
N GLY A 14 -4.47 -19.99 -14.99
CA GLY A 14 -5.05 -19.69 -13.68
C GLY A 14 -5.16 -18.18 -13.42
N ILE A 15 -4.08 -17.44 -13.64
CA ILE A 15 -4.04 -15.98 -13.46
C ILE A 15 -4.97 -15.27 -14.43
N ALA A 16 -4.93 -15.62 -15.72
CA ALA A 16 -5.79 -15.02 -16.73
C ALA A 16 -7.28 -15.30 -16.46
N SER A 17 -7.61 -16.52 -16.04
CA SER A 17 -8.97 -16.91 -15.67
C SER A 17 -9.44 -16.16 -14.42
N PHE A 18 -8.61 -16.07 -13.39
CA PHE A 18 -8.92 -15.31 -12.18
C PHE A 18 -9.16 -13.83 -12.48
N ALA A 19 -8.29 -13.20 -13.26
CA ALA A 19 -8.48 -11.82 -13.70
C ALA A 19 -9.77 -11.64 -14.52
N GLY A 20 -10.09 -12.59 -15.39
CA GLY A 20 -11.37 -12.63 -16.11
C GLY A 20 -12.58 -12.70 -15.18
N LEU A 21 -12.54 -13.57 -14.16
CA LEU A 21 -13.60 -13.69 -13.16
C LEU A 21 -13.83 -12.38 -12.39
N LEU A 22 -12.75 -11.65 -12.05
CA LEU A 22 -12.87 -10.35 -11.37
C LEU A 22 -13.68 -9.33 -12.18
N HIS A 23 -13.64 -9.37 -13.52
CA HIS A 23 -14.49 -8.52 -14.37
C HIS A 23 -15.94 -8.97 -14.42
N LEU A 24 -16.22 -10.25 -14.18
CA LEU A 24 -17.57 -10.81 -14.20
C LEU A 24 -18.31 -10.56 -12.88
N ILE A 25 -17.59 -10.51 -11.75
CA ILE A 25 -18.17 -10.32 -10.42
C ILE A 25 -19.13 -9.12 -10.36
N PRO A 26 -18.75 -7.89 -10.79
CA PRO A 26 -19.67 -6.74 -10.73
C PRO A 26 -20.92 -6.88 -11.60
N ARG A 27 -20.90 -7.78 -12.61
CA ARG A 27 -22.04 -8.01 -13.52
C ARG A 27 -23.13 -8.91 -12.91
N LEU A 28 -22.88 -9.52 -11.75
CA LEU A 28 -23.84 -10.36 -11.03
C LEU A 28 -24.88 -9.54 -10.22
N GLY A 29 -25.14 -8.30 -10.62
CA GLY A 29 -26.05 -7.38 -9.93
C GLY A 29 -25.46 -6.74 -8.67
N ALA A 30 -26.33 -6.26 -7.78
CA ALA A 30 -25.95 -5.45 -6.63
C ALA A 30 -24.99 -6.17 -5.66
N ALA A 31 -25.19 -7.47 -5.43
CA ALA A 31 -24.29 -8.28 -4.61
C ALA A 31 -22.89 -8.36 -5.23
N GLY A 32 -22.82 -8.62 -6.54
CA GLY A 32 -21.57 -8.63 -7.29
C GLY A 32 -20.83 -7.30 -7.25
N THR A 33 -21.53 -6.18 -7.41
CA THR A 33 -20.93 -4.84 -7.30
C THR A 33 -20.34 -4.59 -5.90
N ARG A 34 -21.02 -5.03 -4.83
CA ARG A 34 -20.49 -4.92 -3.46
C ARG A 34 -19.23 -5.75 -3.25
N ILE A 35 -19.22 -6.99 -3.76
CA ILE A 35 -18.05 -7.86 -3.70
C ILE A 35 -16.88 -7.24 -4.47
N GLY A 36 -17.12 -6.74 -5.69
CA GLY A 36 -16.10 -6.04 -6.47
C GLY A 36 -15.53 -4.84 -5.72
N ALA A 37 -16.40 -4.00 -5.13
CA ALA A 37 -15.97 -2.84 -4.35
C ALA A 37 -15.16 -3.22 -3.10
N TRP A 38 -15.44 -4.37 -2.49
CA TRP A 38 -14.66 -4.92 -1.38
C TRP A 38 -13.30 -5.46 -1.83
N LEU A 39 -13.24 -6.14 -2.98
CA LEU A 39 -11.98 -6.62 -3.58
C LEU A 39 -11.05 -5.48 -4.04
N CYS A 40 -11.58 -4.26 -4.21
CA CYS A 40 -10.79 -3.07 -4.53
C CYS A 40 -10.21 -2.34 -3.30
N ARG A 41 -10.45 -2.82 -2.07
CA ARG A 41 -9.95 -2.19 -0.84
C ARG A 41 -9.46 -3.22 0.16
N ALA A 42 -8.47 -2.89 0.99
CA ALA A 42 -8.06 -3.78 2.06
C ALA A 42 -9.23 -4.07 3.04
N PRO A 43 -9.41 -5.31 3.52
CA PRO A 43 -8.52 -6.47 3.29
C PRO A 43 -8.82 -7.27 2.00
N GLY A 44 -9.91 -7.02 1.28
CA GLY A 44 -10.26 -7.77 0.08
C GLY A 44 -9.22 -7.65 -1.04
N LEU A 45 -8.65 -6.46 -1.20
CA LEU A 45 -7.55 -6.22 -2.14
C LEU A 45 -6.29 -7.02 -1.78
N ASP A 46 -6.01 -7.21 -0.49
CA ASP A 46 -4.85 -8.00 -0.06
C ASP A 46 -4.98 -9.46 -0.52
N LEU A 47 -6.20 -10.01 -0.52
CA LEU A 47 -6.47 -11.34 -1.05
C LEU A 47 -6.21 -11.43 -2.56
N VAL A 48 -6.71 -10.45 -3.32
CA VAL A 48 -6.48 -10.38 -4.78
C VAL A 48 -4.99 -10.31 -5.08
N VAL A 49 -4.28 -9.35 -4.47
CA VAL A 49 -2.84 -9.16 -4.67
C VAL A 49 -2.07 -10.43 -4.28
N SER A 50 -2.41 -11.05 -3.16
CA SER A 50 -1.72 -12.27 -2.69
C SER A 50 -1.86 -13.42 -3.67
N VAL A 51 -3.08 -13.67 -4.17
CA VAL A 51 -3.37 -14.74 -5.13
C VAL A 51 -2.62 -14.54 -6.45
N VAL A 52 -2.45 -13.29 -6.91
CA VAL A 52 -1.80 -13.02 -8.19
C VAL A 52 -0.29 -12.81 -8.12
N THR A 53 0.28 -12.61 -6.92
CA THR A 53 1.71 -12.27 -6.74
C THR A 53 2.52 -13.37 -6.05
N TRP A 54 2.39 -13.53 -4.73
CA TRP A 54 3.32 -14.36 -3.95
C TRP A 54 2.79 -15.76 -3.65
N ILE A 55 1.47 -15.96 -3.57
CA ILE A 55 0.91 -17.29 -3.26
C ILE A 55 1.34 -18.34 -4.30
N PRO A 56 1.21 -18.12 -5.63
CA PRO A 56 1.58 -19.13 -6.62
C PRO A 56 3.06 -19.58 -6.54
N PRO A 57 4.06 -18.67 -6.55
CA PRO A 57 5.46 -19.09 -6.47
C PRO A 57 5.80 -19.71 -5.11
N THR A 58 5.20 -19.27 -4.01
CA THR A 58 5.42 -19.89 -2.69
C THR A 58 4.86 -21.32 -2.64
N VAL A 59 3.60 -21.51 -3.01
CA VAL A 59 2.95 -22.84 -2.96
C VAL A 59 3.62 -23.81 -3.93
N LEU A 60 3.84 -23.39 -5.18
CA LEU A 60 4.52 -24.24 -6.16
C LEU A 60 5.98 -24.46 -5.80
N GLY A 61 6.64 -23.51 -5.13
CA GLY A 61 7.98 -23.69 -4.58
C GLY A 61 8.05 -24.78 -3.52
N ILE A 62 7.06 -24.83 -2.61
CA ILE A 62 6.96 -25.87 -1.58
C ILE A 62 6.73 -27.25 -2.21
N VAL A 63 5.86 -27.35 -3.24
CA VAL A 63 5.46 -28.63 -3.84
C VAL A 63 6.44 -29.15 -4.90
N LEU A 64 7.02 -28.26 -5.71
CA LEU A 64 7.81 -28.59 -6.91
C LEU A 64 9.25 -28.04 -6.87
N GLY A 65 9.68 -27.50 -5.73
CA GLY A 65 11.00 -26.89 -5.56
C GLY A 65 11.20 -25.64 -6.41
N TRP A 66 12.46 -25.32 -6.73
CA TRP A 66 12.82 -24.13 -7.52
C TRP A 66 12.13 -24.06 -8.89
N ARG A 67 11.83 -25.21 -9.50
CA ARG A 67 11.09 -25.28 -10.78
C ARG A 67 9.67 -24.75 -10.64
N GLY A 68 9.03 -24.99 -9.50
CA GLY A 68 7.74 -24.44 -9.17
C GLY A 68 7.76 -22.92 -9.07
N VAL A 69 8.75 -22.36 -8.37
CA VAL A 69 8.96 -20.92 -8.25
C VAL A 69 9.15 -20.26 -9.62
N VAL A 70 10.12 -20.75 -10.41
CA VAL A 70 10.45 -20.18 -11.72
C VAL A 70 9.27 -20.34 -12.68
N GLY A 71 8.65 -21.53 -12.73
CA GLY A 71 7.49 -21.78 -13.58
C GLY A 71 6.31 -20.88 -13.23
N ALA A 72 6.05 -20.66 -11.94
CA ALA A 72 4.99 -19.76 -11.49
C ALA A 72 5.23 -18.32 -11.94
N ILE A 73 6.44 -17.79 -11.72
CA ILE A 73 6.79 -16.42 -12.10
C ILE A 73 6.66 -16.21 -13.61
N ILE A 74 7.18 -17.15 -14.42
CA ILE A 74 7.04 -17.10 -15.88
C ILE A 74 5.56 -17.08 -16.27
N GLY A 75 4.76 -17.99 -15.69
CA GLY A 75 3.33 -18.05 -15.97
C GLY A 75 2.56 -16.80 -15.56
N GLN A 76 2.89 -16.20 -14.41
CA GLN A 76 2.31 -14.94 -13.94
C GLN A 76 2.62 -13.79 -14.88
N VAL A 77 3.89 -13.65 -15.29
CA VAL A 77 4.33 -12.63 -16.25
C VAL A 77 3.61 -12.79 -17.58
N LEU A 78 3.58 -14.00 -18.14
CA LEU A 78 2.89 -14.26 -19.40
C LEU A 78 1.37 -14.05 -19.28
N GLY A 79 0.75 -14.47 -18.18
CA GLY A 79 -0.68 -14.28 -17.91
C GLY A 79 -1.05 -12.81 -17.84
N MET A 80 -0.23 -12.00 -17.16
CA MET A 80 -0.38 -10.54 -17.10
C MET A 80 -0.23 -9.93 -18.49
N LEU A 81 0.78 -10.31 -19.27
CA LEU A 81 0.99 -9.82 -20.64
C LEU A 81 -0.20 -10.16 -21.57
N VAL A 82 -0.68 -11.40 -21.52
CA VAL A 82 -1.84 -11.85 -22.29
C VAL A 82 -3.10 -11.08 -21.87
N TRP A 83 -3.33 -10.93 -20.56
CA TRP A 83 -4.47 -10.16 -20.07
C TRP A 83 -4.38 -8.69 -20.48
N MET A 84 -3.21 -8.06 -20.41
CA MET A 84 -3.02 -6.67 -20.83
C MET A 84 -3.40 -6.48 -22.30
N PHE A 85 -2.95 -7.38 -23.17
CA PHE A 85 -3.26 -7.34 -24.59
C PHE A 85 -4.74 -7.58 -24.85
N ALA A 86 -5.33 -8.61 -24.24
CA ALA A 86 -6.75 -8.95 -24.41
C ALA A 86 -7.67 -7.83 -23.88
N HIS A 87 -7.38 -7.30 -22.69
CA HIS A 87 -8.12 -6.20 -22.09
C HIS A 87 -8.01 -4.93 -22.94
N GLU A 88 -6.83 -4.64 -23.48
CA GLU A 88 -6.66 -3.53 -24.41
C GLU A 88 -7.49 -3.73 -25.67
N LEU A 89 -7.42 -4.89 -26.32
CA LEU A 89 -8.19 -5.17 -27.53
C LEU A 89 -9.70 -5.03 -27.30
N ALA A 90 -10.20 -5.50 -26.16
CA ALA A 90 -11.63 -5.47 -25.83
C ALA A 90 -12.14 -4.07 -25.44
N ASN A 91 -11.29 -3.20 -24.89
CA ASN A 91 -11.73 -1.93 -24.30
C ASN A 91 -11.11 -0.68 -24.95
N ARG A 92 -10.20 -0.83 -25.91
CA ARG A 92 -9.53 0.30 -26.54
C ARG A 92 -10.50 1.07 -27.43
N LYS A 93 -10.59 2.38 -27.18
CA LYS A 93 -11.08 3.36 -28.17
C LYS A 93 -9.95 3.65 -29.16
N ARG A 94 -10.22 3.54 -30.47
CA ARG A 94 -9.20 3.63 -31.53
C ARG A 94 -8.32 4.89 -31.43
N ASP A 95 -8.92 6.01 -31.03
CA ASP A 95 -8.27 7.35 -31.02
C ASP A 95 -8.19 8.01 -29.62
N GLY A 96 -8.26 7.21 -28.54
CA GLY A 96 -8.16 7.73 -27.17
C GLY A 96 -6.71 8.07 -26.76
N PRO A 97 -6.50 9.07 -25.88
CA PRO A 97 -5.18 9.35 -25.32
C PRO A 97 -4.68 8.18 -24.45
N ARG A 98 -3.37 7.90 -24.50
CA ARG A 98 -2.72 6.79 -23.78
C ARG A 98 -1.41 7.24 -23.16
N ILE A 99 -1.18 6.84 -21.91
CA ILE A 99 0.04 7.18 -21.16
C ILE A 99 1.23 6.47 -21.81
N VAL A 100 1.09 5.17 -22.11
CA VAL A 100 2.13 4.39 -22.80
C VAL A 100 2.54 5.00 -24.14
N THR A 101 1.61 5.58 -24.91
CA THR A 101 1.93 6.21 -26.20
C THR A 101 2.75 7.48 -26.00
N PHE A 102 2.37 8.32 -25.03
CA PHE A 102 3.12 9.53 -24.70
C PHE A 102 4.52 9.16 -24.18
N LEU A 103 4.63 8.30 -23.18
CA LEU A 103 5.91 7.89 -22.60
C LEU A 103 6.84 7.22 -23.62
N ASN A 104 6.31 6.35 -24.49
CA ASN A 104 7.10 5.74 -25.56
C ASN A 104 7.69 6.77 -26.52
N ARG A 105 6.99 7.89 -26.78
CA ARG A 105 7.50 9.00 -27.60
C ARG A 105 8.54 9.83 -26.83
N THR A 106 8.35 10.02 -25.53
CA THR A 106 9.23 10.85 -24.70
C THR A 106 10.57 10.18 -24.41
N VAL A 107 10.57 8.92 -23.97
CA VAL A 107 11.80 8.24 -23.50
C VAL A 107 12.24 7.07 -24.40
N GLY A 108 11.46 6.76 -25.43
CA GLY A 108 11.67 5.59 -26.29
C GLY A 108 10.98 4.33 -25.74
N ARG A 109 10.47 3.50 -26.65
CA ARG A 109 9.69 2.30 -26.29
C ARG A 109 10.47 1.29 -25.45
N LEU A 110 11.75 1.08 -25.76
CA LEU A 110 12.60 0.14 -25.03
C LEU A 110 12.83 0.62 -23.59
N ASN A 111 13.25 1.87 -23.43
CA ASN A 111 13.53 2.46 -22.11
C ASN A 111 12.28 2.48 -21.23
N ASN A 112 11.12 2.86 -21.78
CA ASN A 112 9.86 2.84 -21.03
C ASN A 112 9.52 1.42 -20.54
N HIS A 113 9.67 0.41 -21.40
CA HIS A 113 9.35 -0.96 -21.02
C HIS A 113 10.32 -1.52 -19.98
N ILE A 114 11.63 -1.29 -20.16
CA ILE A 114 12.65 -1.71 -19.19
C ILE A 114 12.41 -1.03 -17.83
N ALA A 115 12.17 0.29 -17.82
CA ALA A 115 11.94 1.04 -16.59
C ALA A 115 10.78 0.47 -15.76
N LEU A 116 9.68 0.09 -16.40
CA LEU A 116 8.52 -0.52 -15.73
C LEU A 116 8.82 -1.92 -15.17
N TRP A 117 9.58 -2.73 -15.90
CA TRP A 117 9.99 -4.04 -15.38
C TRP A 117 11.01 -3.95 -14.25
N VAL A 118 11.90 -2.97 -14.29
CA VAL A 118 12.82 -2.69 -13.19
C VAL A 118 12.04 -2.27 -11.94
N THR A 119 11.04 -1.39 -12.06
CA THR A 119 10.22 -1.01 -10.91
C THR A 119 9.42 -2.20 -10.37
N ALA A 120 8.94 -3.11 -11.22
CA ALA A 120 8.24 -4.33 -10.76
C ALA A 120 9.05 -5.19 -9.77
N LEU A 121 10.38 -5.06 -9.73
CA LEU A 121 11.23 -5.71 -8.71
C LEU A 121 10.95 -5.19 -7.27
N ALA A 122 10.28 -4.05 -7.12
CA ALA A 122 9.87 -3.52 -5.82
C ALA A 122 8.64 -4.23 -5.23
N VAL A 123 7.86 -4.96 -6.03
CA VAL A 123 6.69 -5.73 -5.55
C VAL A 123 6.97 -6.57 -4.31
N PRO A 124 8.01 -7.45 -4.27
CA PRO A 124 8.28 -8.25 -3.07
C PRO A 124 8.60 -7.40 -1.83
N VAL A 125 9.28 -6.26 -1.99
CA VAL A 125 9.57 -5.35 -0.86
C VAL A 125 8.27 -4.79 -0.26
N PHE A 126 7.33 -4.38 -1.12
CA PHE A 126 6.04 -3.86 -0.67
C PHE A 126 5.13 -4.94 -0.10
N ILE A 127 5.24 -6.19 -0.56
CA ILE A 127 4.55 -7.33 0.07
C ILE A 127 5.08 -7.52 1.50
N ILE A 128 6.40 -7.46 1.72
CA ILE A 128 7.00 -7.57 3.05
C ILE A 128 6.53 -6.41 3.95
N LEU A 129 6.55 -5.18 3.44
CA LEU A 129 6.04 -4.01 4.16
C LEU A 129 4.57 -4.21 4.55
N ARG A 130 3.74 -4.69 3.62
CA ARG A 130 2.33 -4.96 3.87
C ARG A 130 2.12 -6.06 4.92
N VAL A 131 2.94 -7.11 4.92
CA VAL A 131 2.90 -8.13 5.98
C VAL A 131 3.29 -7.54 7.33
N ALA A 132 4.29 -6.66 7.39
CA ALA A 132 4.68 -5.99 8.63
C ALA A 132 3.55 -5.10 9.18
N GLU A 133 2.84 -4.36 8.32
CA GLU A 133 1.65 -3.57 8.71
C GLU A 133 0.53 -4.44 9.30
N LEU A 134 0.36 -5.67 8.80
CA LEU A 134 -0.70 -6.58 9.23
C LEU A 134 -0.32 -7.39 10.48
N CYS A 135 0.96 -7.68 10.67
CA CYS A 135 1.42 -8.60 11.71
C CYS A 135 2.18 -7.94 12.86
N VAL A 136 2.87 -6.82 12.61
CA VAL A 136 3.73 -6.16 13.61
C VAL A 136 3.01 -5.00 14.28
N TYR A 137 2.52 -4.04 13.51
CA TYR A 137 1.89 -2.83 14.06
C TYR A 137 0.69 -3.13 14.97
N PRO A 138 -0.22 -4.09 14.65
CA PRO A 138 -1.38 -4.38 15.49
C PRO A 138 -1.02 -4.94 16.88
N ILE A 139 0.21 -5.44 17.08
CA ILE A 139 0.71 -5.85 18.40
C ILE A 139 0.96 -4.61 19.28
N LEU A 140 1.36 -3.49 18.70
CA LEU A 140 1.65 -2.25 19.42
C LEU A 140 0.38 -1.61 19.98
N THR A 141 -0.75 -1.71 19.27
CA THR A 141 -2.01 -1.10 19.72
C THR A 141 -2.45 -1.56 21.12
N PRO A 142 -2.58 -2.86 21.44
CA PRO A 142 -2.96 -3.27 22.80
C PRO A 142 -1.85 -3.07 23.83
N LEU A 143 -0.57 -3.11 23.43
CA LEU A 143 0.55 -3.01 24.37
C LEU A 143 0.80 -1.57 24.84
N VAL A 144 0.81 -0.64 23.90
CA VAL A 144 1.20 0.75 24.14
C VAL A 144 0.15 1.74 23.65
N GLY A 145 -1.07 1.30 23.33
CA GLY A 145 -2.18 2.20 23.01
C GLY A 145 -1.98 3.06 21.75
N LEU A 146 -1.21 2.59 20.76
CA LEU A 146 -1.11 3.26 19.46
C LEU A 146 -2.46 3.17 18.68
N PRO A 147 -2.78 4.12 17.80
CA PRO A 147 -4.03 4.12 17.05
C PRO A 147 -4.22 2.90 16.15
N ARG A 148 -5.48 2.55 15.85
CA ARG A 148 -5.81 1.58 14.81
C ARG A 148 -6.18 2.29 13.52
N TYR A 149 -5.71 1.77 12.40
CA TYR A 149 -6.04 2.30 11.09
C TYR A 149 -7.06 1.43 10.37
N ARG A 150 -7.97 2.08 9.66
CA ARG A 150 -8.83 1.41 8.69
C ARG A 150 -8.04 1.24 7.40
N HIS A 151 -7.41 0.09 7.22
CA HIS A 151 -6.48 -0.15 6.10
C HIS A 151 -7.11 0.15 4.73
N GLY A 152 -8.41 -0.07 4.55
CA GLY A 152 -9.12 0.22 3.30
C GLY A 152 -9.19 1.71 2.92
N ASP A 153 -8.98 2.63 3.86
CA ASP A 153 -8.92 4.08 3.59
C ASP A 153 -7.56 4.47 2.95
N TRP A 154 -6.56 3.59 3.05
CA TRP A 154 -5.20 3.81 2.56
C TRP A 154 -4.87 2.87 1.38
N VAL A 155 -5.04 1.57 1.60
CA VAL A 155 -4.74 0.51 0.64
C VAL A 155 -6.03 0.17 -0.11
N ASN A 156 -6.27 0.91 -1.19
CA ASN A 156 -7.36 0.67 -2.12
C ASN A 156 -6.92 1.03 -3.54
N VAL A 157 -7.63 0.48 -4.53
CA VAL A 157 -7.49 0.87 -5.93
C VAL A 157 -8.68 1.73 -6.32
N SER A 158 -8.43 3.02 -6.51
CA SER A 158 -9.47 4.05 -6.69
C SER A 158 -9.38 4.75 -8.05
N ARG A 159 -8.28 4.55 -8.79
CA ARG A 159 -8.03 5.24 -10.07
C ARG A 159 -8.84 4.68 -11.26
N HIS A 160 -9.71 3.71 -11.03
CA HIS A 160 -10.68 3.21 -12.02
C HIS A 160 -11.70 4.26 -12.50
N LYS A 161 -11.75 5.44 -11.88
CA LYS A 161 -12.62 6.56 -12.31
C LYS A 161 -12.27 7.12 -13.70
N PHE A 162 -11.05 6.91 -14.19
CA PHE A 162 -10.65 7.40 -15.51
C PHE A 162 -11.10 6.45 -16.62
N ASN A 163 -12.11 6.87 -17.38
CA ASN A 163 -12.59 6.18 -18.58
C ASN A 163 -11.51 6.23 -19.68
N GLY A 164 -10.56 5.29 -19.66
CA GLY A 164 -9.47 5.22 -20.63
C GLY A 164 -8.25 4.42 -20.20
N LEU A 165 -8.13 4.06 -18.92
CA LEU A 165 -7.09 3.14 -18.45
C LEU A 165 -7.39 1.72 -18.93
N VAL A 166 -6.66 1.26 -19.95
CA VAL A 166 -6.82 -0.07 -20.53
C VAL A 166 -5.48 -0.79 -20.64
N GLY A 167 -5.52 -2.11 -20.47
CA GLY A 167 -4.39 -3.00 -20.67
C GLY A 167 -3.16 -2.55 -19.90
N HIS A 168 -2.11 -2.18 -20.63
CA HIS A 168 -0.83 -1.73 -20.07
C HIS A 168 -0.98 -0.54 -19.11
N ASP A 169 -1.71 0.51 -19.49
CA ASP A 169 -1.85 1.70 -18.64
C ASP A 169 -2.62 1.38 -17.35
N LEU A 170 -3.55 0.42 -17.41
CA LEU A 170 -4.33 -0.02 -16.26
C LEU A 170 -3.48 -0.81 -15.26
N ILE A 171 -2.71 -1.80 -15.71
CA ILE A 171 -1.86 -2.60 -14.80
C ILE A 171 -0.87 -1.71 -14.04
N TRP A 172 -0.16 -0.84 -14.75
CA TRP A 172 0.84 0.01 -14.09
C TRP A 172 0.19 1.08 -13.20
N CYS A 173 -1.02 1.53 -13.55
CA CYS A 173 -1.80 2.37 -12.65
C CYS A 173 -2.16 1.64 -11.36
N LEU A 174 -2.65 0.39 -11.43
CA LEU A 174 -2.99 -0.41 -10.26
C LEU A 174 -1.76 -0.73 -9.39
N TYR A 175 -0.64 -1.06 -10.03
CA TYR A 175 0.65 -1.25 -9.37
C TYR A 175 1.03 -0.03 -8.53
N CYS A 176 1.03 1.17 -9.13
CA CYS A 176 1.37 2.40 -8.42
C CYS A 176 0.35 2.77 -7.34
N ASP A 177 -0.95 2.59 -7.60
CA ASP A 177 -2.03 2.92 -6.64
C ASP A 177 -1.90 2.07 -5.37
N TRP A 178 -1.71 0.75 -5.53
CA TRP A 178 -1.50 -0.17 -4.42
C TRP A 178 -0.24 0.17 -3.62
N MET A 179 0.91 0.34 -4.27
CA MET A 179 2.16 0.66 -3.57
C MET A 179 2.09 2.00 -2.84
N THR A 180 1.47 3.01 -3.45
CA THR A 180 1.32 4.32 -2.80
C THR A 180 0.47 4.20 -1.52
N GLY A 181 -0.62 3.42 -1.58
CA GLY A 181 -1.45 3.11 -0.43
C GLY A 181 -0.69 2.39 0.69
N VAL A 182 0.12 1.38 0.35
CA VAL A 182 0.97 0.67 1.33
C VAL A 182 2.01 1.62 1.93
N TYR A 183 2.78 2.34 1.10
CA TYR A 183 3.81 3.26 1.61
C TYR A 183 3.23 4.33 2.55
N SER A 184 2.11 4.94 2.16
CA SER A 184 1.46 5.99 2.96
C SER A 184 0.91 5.46 4.29
N LEU A 185 0.33 4.27 4.32
CA LEU A 185 -0.09 3.63 5.57
C LEU A 185 1.11 3.32 6.46
N GLY A 186 2.18 2.75 5.90
CA GLY A 186 3.42 2.50 6.61
C GLY A 186 4.04 3.79 7.18
N ALA A 187 4.01 4.89 6.43
CA ALA A 187 4.47 6.20 6.90
C ALA A 187 3.62 6.73 8.06
N GLU A 188 2.29 6.61 8.00
CA GLU A 188 1.39 6.98 9.11
C GLU A 188 1.67 6.13 10.36
N MET A 189 1.86 4.82 10.19
CA MET A 189 2.24 3.93 11.29
C MET A 189 3.58 4.32 11.89
N LEU A 190 4.59 4.59 11.06
CA LEU A 190 5.93 4.98 11.49
C LEU A 190 5.94 6.36 12.16
N ARG A 191 5.08 7.30 11.72
CA ARG A 191 4.91 8.61 12.38
C ARG A 191 4.47 8.47 13.84
N ASN A 192 3.59 7.51 14.14
CA ASN A 192 3.20 7.21 15.52
C ASN A 192 4.34 6.60 16.31
N VAL A 193 5.08 5.67 15.70
CA VAL A 193 6.25 5.05 16.32
C VAL A 193 7.27 6.13 16.71
N GLU A 194 7.65 6.98 15.77
CA GLU A 194 8.66 8.01 16.00
C GLU A 194 8.21 9.01 17.07
N SER A 195 6.97 9.48 17.00
CA SER A 195 6.45 10.44 17.99
C SER A 195 6.25 9.83 19.37
N PHE A 196 6.04 8.51 19.48
CA PHE A 196 5.84 7.82 20.75
C PHE A 196 7.17 7.49 21.45
N TRP A 197 8.15 6.95 20.72
CA TRP A 197 9.42 6.51 21.30
C TRP A 197 10.52 7.57 21.26
N CYS A 198 10.57 8.42 20.23
CA CYS A 198 11.73 9.27 19.95
C CYS A 198 11.32 10.61 19.30
N PRO A 199 10.61 11.51 20.03
CA PRO A 199 10.23 12.82 19.51
C PRO A 199 11.44 13.78 19.53
N ILE A 200 12.53 13.41 18.86
CA ILE A 200 13.80 14.14 18.82
C ILE A 200 14.07 14.56 17.38
N ARG A 201 14.28 15.85 17.16
CA ARG A 201 14.62 16.37 15.84
C ARG A 201 15.93 15.79 15.32
N PHE A 202 15.95 15.36 14.07
CA PHE A 202 17.18 14.81 13.48
C PHE A 202 18.28 15.89 13.37
N ALA A 203 19.53 15.48 13.63
CA ALA A 203 20.69 16.36 13.49
C ALA A 203 20.92 16.84 12.05
N SER A 204 20.62 16.01 11.06
CA SER A 204 20.71 16.39 9.65
C SER A 204 19.51 17.24 9.25
N GLY A 205 19.74 18.54 9.05
CA GLY A 205 18.71 19.45 8.52
C GLY A 205 18.14 18.96 7.18
N LYS A 206 18.98 18.38 6.31
CA LYS A 206 18.53 17.81 5.04
C LYS A 206 17.59 16.61 5.23
N LYS A 207 17.82 15.78 6.25
CA LYS A 207 16.89 14.69 6.61
C LYS A 207 15.55 15.27 7.07
N CYS A 208 15.56 16.28 7.94
CA CYS A 208 14.34 16.98 8.35
C CYS A 208 13.56 17.51 7.15
N ASP A 209 14.24 18.18 6.22
CA ASP A 209 13.61 18.70 5.00
C ASP A 209 12.97 17.63 4.13
N ASN A 210 13.60 16.46 4.02
CA ASN A 210 13.07 15.34 3.25
C ASN A 210 11.90 14.64 3.97
N CYS A 211 11.88 14.64 5.31
CA CYS A 211 10.92 13.90 6.11
C CYS A 211 9.70 14.73 6.56
N LYS A 212 9.78 16.06 6.57
CA LYS A 212 8.73 16.93 7.16
C LYS A 212 7.31 16.73 6.63
N LEU A 213 7.14 16.28 5.39
CA LEU A 213 5.81 15.94 4.85
C LEU A 213 5.22 14.70 5.53
N ASP A 214 6.06 13.69 5.77
CA ASP A 214 5.68 12.44 6.41
C ASP A 214 5.77 12.52 7.94
N PHE A 215 6.48 13.51 8.50
CA PHE A 215 6.70 13.69 9.94
C PHE A 215 6.57 15.18 10.29
N PRO A 216 5.34 15.73 10.30
CA PRO A 216 5.13 17.16 10.53
C PRO A 216 5.56 17.61 11.93
N ASP A 217 5.55 16.71 12.91
CA ASP A 217 5.97 16.99 14.28
C ASP A 217 7.47 17.35 14.39
N ILE A 218 8.29 17.09 13.36
CA ILE A 218 9.68 17.56 13.28
C ILE A 218 9.77 19.07 13.54
N ASP A 219 8.79 19.83 13.03
CA ASP A 219 8.74 21.27 13.13
C ASP A 219 7.65 21.68 14.13
N GLY A 220 8.05 21.90 15.39
CA GLY A 220 7.17 22.43 16.45
C GLY A 220 6.52 21.37 17.35
N GLY A 221 6.83 20.09 17.17
CA GLY A 221 6.42 19.01 18.08
C GLY A 221 7.59 18.36 18.81
N TRP A 222 8.65 18.01 18.09
CA TRP A 222 9.81 17.29 18.60
C TRP A 222 10.82 18.22 19.27
N VAL A 223 11.62 17.64 20.16
CA VAL A 223 12.69 18.33 20.88
C VAL A 223 13.72 18.87 19.88
N PRO A 224 14.12 20.15 19.99
CA PRO A 224 15.13 20.75 19.12
C PRO A 224 16.49 20.02 19.17
N LEU A 225 17.33 20.30 18.18
CA LEU A 225 18.67 19.68 18.07
C LEU A 225 19.54 19.92 19.31
N GLU A 226 19.46 21.11 19.89
CA GLU A 226 20.22 21.50 21.08
C GLU A 226 19.53 21.11 22.40
N GLY A 227 18.44 20.35 22.31
CA GLY A 227 17.69 19.90 23.48
C GLY A 227 18.37 18.75 24.22
N THR A 228 17.93 18.56 25.46
CA THR A 228 18.44 17.55 26.39
C THR A 228 17.44 16.39 26.56
N MET A 229 17.87 15.33 27.23
CA MET A 229 16.95 14.23 27.60
C MET A 229 15.86 14.68 28.57
N ASP A 230 16.11 15.70 29.39
CA ASP A 230 15.08 16.27 30.26
C ASP A 230 13.98 16.94 29.42
N ASP A 231 14.35 17.63 28.33
CA ASP A 231 13.39 18.21 27.38
C ASP A 231 12.56 17.12 26.67
N VAL A 232 13.17 15.96 26.38
CA VAL A 232 12.47 14.79 25.80
C VAL A 232 11.45 14.24 26.78
N VAL A 233 11.85 14.01 28.02
CA VAL A 233 10.93 13.51 29.06
C VAL A 233 9.83 14.52 29.33
N ALA A 234 10.13 15.82 29.37
CA ALA A 234 9.13 16.87 29.53
C ALA A 234 8.12 16.87 28.37
N THR A 235 8.59 16.75 27.12
CA THR A 235 7.75 16.64 25.93
C THR A 235 6.85 15.40 26.00
N LEU A 236 7.39 14.24 26.38
CA LEU A 236 6.61 13.01 26.53
C LEU A 236 5.58 13.13 27.66
N GLN A 237 5.92 13.77 28.79
CA GLN A 237 5.00 14.02 29.89
C GLN A 237 3.85 14.95 29.44
N GLU A 238 4.16 15.99 28.68
CA GLU A 238 3.18 16.91 28.11
C GLU A 238 2.24 16.19 27.12
N LYS A 239 2.77 15.34 26.24
CA LYS A 239 1.98 14.73 25.15
C LYS A 239 1.32 13.41 25.50
N TYR A 240 1.84 12.66 26.48
CA TYR A 240 1.41 11.29 26.77
C TYR A 240 1.14 10.97 28.25
N SER A 241 1.26 11.94 29.18
CA SER A 241 0.83 11.68 30.57
C SER A 241 -0.63 11.19 30.64
N PRO A 242 -1.01 10.45 31.69
CA PRO A 242 -2.40 10.01 31.87
C PRO A 242 -3.40 11.15 31.80
N GLN A 243 -3.01 12.34 32.25
CA GLN A 243 -3.79 13.57 32.17
C GLN A 243 -3.89 14.08 30.73
N ALA A 244 -2.76 14.18 30.01
CA ALA A 244 -2.71 14.65 28.63
C ALA A 244 -3.56 13.80 27.67
N THR A 245 -3.61 12.50 27.91
CA THR A 245 -4.32 11.53 27.07
C THR A 245 -5.69 11.15 27.63
N ALA A 246 -6.12 11.73 28.75
CA ALA A 246 -7.32 11.32 29.49
C ALA A 246 -8.59 11.27 28.61
N ARG A 247 -8.71 12.25 27.71
CA ARG A 247 -9.82 12.45 26.77
C ARG A 247 -9.84 11.50 25.56
N LEU A 248 -8.74 10.79 25.32
CA LEU A 248 -8.62 9.85 24.21
C LEU A 248 -9.19 8.47 24.57
N PRO A 249 -9.62 7.67 23.58
CA PRO A 249 -10.07 6.30 23.82
C PRO A 249 -9.02 5.50 24.59
N ARG A 250 -9.44 4.72 25.59
CA ARG A 250 -8.54 4.01 26.51
C ARG A 250 -7.53 3.11 25.81
N ASP A 251 -7.92 2.54 24.68
CA ASP A 251 -7.16 1.59 23.90
C ASP A 251 -6.37 2.22 22.74
N GLN A 252 -6.45 3.55 22.58
CA GLN A 252 -5.79 4.33 21.52
C GLN A 252 -5.34 5.70 22.05
N ARG A 253 -4.65 5.70 23.20
CA ARG A 253 -4.25 6.91 23.93
C ARG A 253 -3.01 7.61 23.39
N HIS A 254 -2.23 6.96 22.54
CA HIS A 254 -0.93 7.48 22.13
C HIS A 254 -0.80 7.70 20.61
N PRO A 255 -1.69 8.49 19.97
CA PRO A 255 -1.45 8.96 18.62
C PRO A 255 -0.31 10.00 18.58
N TRP A 256 0.35 10.17 17.42
CA TRP A 256 1.32 11.25 17.18
C TRP A 256 0.71 12.65 17.43
N PHE A 257 1.54 13.70 17.57
CA PHE A 257 1.13 14.94 18.26
C PHE A 257 0.09 15.74 17.50
N GLY A 258 0.21 15.86 16.18
CA GLY A 258 -0.79 16.48 15.30
C GLY A 258 -1.87 15.54 14.77
N HIS A 259 -2.00 14.31 15.29
CA HIS A 259 -2.97 13.35 14.76
C HIS A 259 -4.42 13.88 14.88
N PRO A 260 -5.27 13.75 13.85
CA PRO A 260 -6.63 14.35 13.83
C PRO A 260 -7.52 14.01 15.02
N VAL A 261 -7.34 12.84 15.62
CA VAL A 261 -8.09 12.42 16.84
C VAL A 261 -7.75 13.30 18.05
N ARG A 262 -6.56 13.91 18.13
CA ARG A 262 -6.24 14.89 19.18
C ARG A 262 -6.99 16.21 18.95
N THR A 263 -7.00 16.71 17.71
CA THR A 263 -7.60 18.00 17.33
C THR A 263 -9.13 17.98 17.35
N THR A 264 -9.75 16.89 16.87
CA THR A 264 -11.22 16.75 16.87
C THR A 264 -11.81 16.74 18.29
N VAL A 265 -11.05 16.26 19.28
CA VAL A 265 -11.44 16.31 20.69
C VAL A 265 -11.22 17.71 21.30
N GLU A 266 -10.17 18.43 20.88
CA GLU A 266 -9.96 19.83 21.28
C GLU A 266 -11.09 20.74 20.84
N ALA A 267 -11.46 20.67 19.56
CA ALA A 267 -12.56 21.46 19.00
C ALA A 267 -13.89 21.21 19.73
N LYS A 268 -14.17 19.94 20.06
CA LYS A 268 -15.38 19.58 20.82
C LYS A 268 -15.35 20.05 22.28
N ALA A 269 -14.18 20.20 22.89
CA ALA A 269 -14.06 20.73 24.24
C ALA A 269 -14.27 22.25 24.29
N THR A 270 -13.82 22.98 23.26
CA THR A 270 -14.01 24.44 23.14
C THR A 270 -15.42 24.85 22.76
N ASP A 271 -16.18 24.02 22.05
CA ASP A 271 -17.59 24.31 21.70
C ASP A 271 -18.57 24.13 22.88
N VAL A 272 -18.11 23.59 24.02
CA VAL A 272 -18.94 23.29 25.20
C VAL A 272 -18.66 24.25 26.37
N THR A 273 -17.73 25.20 26.19
CA THR A 273 -17.43 26.30 27.12
C THR A 273 -17.95 27.62 26.59
#